data_AF-A0A9X5R1F4-F1
#
_entry.id   AF-A0A9X5R1F4-F1
#
_cell.length_a   1.000
_cell.length_b   1.000
_cell.length_c   1.000
_cell.angle_alpha   90.00
_cell.angle_beta   90.00
_cell.angle_gamma   90.00
#
_symmetry.space_group_name_H-M   'P 1'
#
loop_
_entity.id
_entity.type
_entity.pdbx_description
1 polymer ?
#
loop_
_entity_poly.entity_id
_entity_poly.type
_entity_poly.pdbx_seq_one_letter_code
_entity_poly.pdbx_strand_id
1 'polypeptide(L)'
;MLLETTAVLPRRCQVWSIVAVVWSVLPEHWIASPGARDPHGMHESLASSEHVNARSVPRSSPSLSCAAVPVPGGVRLMADDGTSYLLSGAAFEEVRDLQLPPRILHSLTELGLVTRATPWRIHVLGDGPGVPELAAALNSMDEVTATCRRHDVLESPTTTLHRLRHRSRTPDLLVVVPRDLLGGRGLVQLARRHRIPTAVAWLGRSMAFLGPTNEPHRPRCQRCLDLALARRDLSWAQCATMLRSTPADAPALGALSLALLRRLEQDTWGTWWSWSRRGERSGTVPVHPLCHRCQALSAGEHGEPLLHAMAA
;
A
#
# COMPACT_ATOMS: atom_id res chain seq x y z
N MET A 1 28.93 -57.69 3.86
CA MET A 1 27.67 -57.57 4.64
C MET A 1 27.56 -56.14 5.13
N LEU A 2 26.78 -55.31 4.45
CA LEU A 2 26.19 -54.07 4.97
C LEU A 2 25.22 -53.51 3.92
N LEU A 3 24.03 -53.16 4.41
CA LEU A 3 22.80 -52.96 3.67
C LEU A 3 22.80 -51.73 2.76
N GLU A 4 22.22 -51.89 1.58
CA GLU A 4 21.56 -50.82 0.84
C GLU A 4 20.48 -50.15 1.70
N THR A 5 20.57 -48.84 1.87
CA THR A 5 19.43 -48.01 2.27
C THR A 5 19.39 -46.77 1.39
N THR A 6 18.61 -46.86 0.31
CA THR A 6 18.10 -45.71 -0.44
C THR A 6 17.19 -44.88 0.44
N ALA A 7 17.72 -43.81 1.04
CA ALA A 7 16.92 -42.79 1.70
C ALA A 7 16.47 -41.74 0.67
N VAL A 8 15.24 -41.90 0.18
CA VAL A 8 14.52 -40.87 -0.58
C VAL A 8 14.16 -39.72 0.38
N LEU A 9 14.91 -38.62 0.30
CA LEU A 9 14.63 -37.39 1.05
C LEU A 9 13.45 -36.63 0.41
N PRO A 10 12.49 -36.09 1.20
CA PRO A 10 11.23 -35.56 0.67
C PRO A 10 11.37 -34.16 0.06
N ARG A 11 10.63 -33.93 -1.04
CA ARG A 11 10.50 -32.72 -1.89
C ARG A 11 9.98 -31.45 -1.17
N ARG A 12 10.57 -31.03 -0.04
CA ARG A 12 10.16 -29.81 0.69
C ARG A 12 11.11 -28.61 0.55
N CYS A 13 12.24 -28.76 -0.16
CA CYS A 13 13.23 -27.69 -0.33
C CYS A 13 13.15 -26.92 -1.67
N GLN A 14 12.31 -27.32 -2.63
CA GLN A 14 12.22 -26.65 -3.94
C GLN A 14 11.38 -25.36 -3.95
N VAL A 15 10.47 -25.17 -2.99
CA VAL A 15 9.59 -23.98 -2.93
C VAL A 15 10.38 -22.71 -2.57
N TRP A 16 11.44 -22.84 -1.78
CA TRP A 16 12.33 -21.73 -1.40
C TRP A 16 13.19 -21.24 -2.56
N SER A 17 13.56 -22.14 -3.48
CA SER A 17 14.30 -21.78 -4.69
C SER A 17 13.42 -21.02 -5.66
N ILE A 18 12.13 -21.31 -5.77
CA ILE A 18 11.28 -20.65 -6.77
C ILE A 18 10.99 -19.18 -6.38
N VAL A 19 10.66 -18.87 -5.13
CA VAL A 19 10.42 -17.46 -4.74
C VAL A 19 11.73 -16.66 -4.61
N ALA A 20 12.86 -17.31 -4.29
CA ALA A 20 14.18 -16.64 -4.15
C ALA A 20 14.97 -16.51 -5.47
N VAL A 21 14.92 -17.49 -6.38
CA VAL A 21 15.61 -17.48 -7.70
C VAL A 21 14.86 -16.61 -8.70
N VAL A 22 13.54 -16.42 -8.52
CA VAL A 22 12.76 -15.51 -9.37
C VAL A 22 13.09 -14.04 -9.12
N TRP A 23 14.03 -13.62 -8.25
CA TRP A 23 14.47 -12.20 -8.21
C TRP A 23 15.94 -11.86 -7.97
N SER A 24 16.86 -12.81 -8.10
CA SER A 24 18.30 -12.50 -8.05
C SER A 24 18.90 -12.29 -9.44
N VAL A 25 18.64 -11.15 -10.10
CA VAL A 25 19.53 -10.56 -11.13
C VAL A 25 19.40 -9.03 -11.07
N LEU A 26 20.54 -8.34 -11.02
CA LEU A 26 20.77 -6.89 -10.92
C LEU A 26 20.25 -6.08 -12.12
N PRO A 27 20.09 -4.74 -11.97
CA PRO A 27 19.59 -3.84 -12.99
C PRO A 27 20.76 -3.24 -13.80
N GLU A 28 21.20 -3.90 -14.85
CA GLU A 28 22.09 -3.26 -15.84
C GLU A 28 21.60 -3.61 -17.25
N HIS A 29 21.92 -2.73 -18.20
CA HIS A 29 21.44 -2.64 -19.60
C HIS A 29 20.20 -1.75 -19.81
N TRP A 30 20.27 -0.50 -19.35
CA TRP A 30 19.61 0.61 -20.04
C TRP A 30 20.61 1.20 -21.04
N ILE A 31 20.36 0.98 -22.34
CA ILE A 31 21.07 1.69 -23.39
C ILE A 31 20.50 3.11 -23.45
N ALA A 32 21.39 4.09 -23.35
CA ALA A 32 21.09 5.51 -23.40
C ALA A 32 20.91 6.02 -24.85
N SER A 33 19.80 6.75 -25.05
CA SER A 33 19.67 8.04 -25.79
C SER A 33 19.99 8.07 -27.32
N PRO A 34 19.75 9.17 -28.09
CA PRO A 34 19.20 10.51 -27.75
C PRO A 34 18.21 11.18 -28.76
N GLY A 35 17.59 12.27 -28.30
CA GLY A 35 17.27 13.48 -29.10
C GLY A 35 15.84 13.58 -29.65
N ALA A 36 15.19 14.74 -29.74
CA ALA A 36 15.48 16.13 -29.40
C ALA A 36 14.21 16.95 -29.71
N ARG A 37 14.11 18.16 -29.13
CA ARG A 37 13.32 19.34 -29.54
C ARG A 37 11.88 19.51 -29.03
N ASP A 38 11.76 20.44 -28.08
CA ASP A 38 10.80 21.57 -28.11
C ASP A 38 11.18 22.57 -29.25
N PRO A 39 10.34 23.55 -29.70
CA PRO A 39 9.27 24.24 -28.95
C PRO A 39 8.00 24.68 -29.75
N HIS A 40 7.06 25.29 -29.00
CA HIS A 40 6.02 26.28 -29.39
C HIS A 40 4.60 25.81 -29.79
N GLY A 41 3.61 26.44 -29.13
CA GLY A 41 2.28 26.68 -29.71
C GLY A 41 1.15 26.77 -28.68
N MET A 42 0.87 27.97 -28.18
CA MET A 42 -0.34 28.30 -27.41
C MET A 42 -1.61 27.92 -28.16
N HIS A 43 -2.60 27.37 -27.46
CA HIS A 43 -4.01 27.80 -27.59
C HIS A 43 -4.84 27.35 -26.38
N GLU A 44 -5.40 28.33 -25.69
CA GLU A 44 -6.48 28.16 -24.73
C GLU A 44 -7.75 27.63 -25.43
N SER A 45 -8.46 26.71 -24.78
CA SER A 45 -9.91 26.63 -24.89
C SER A 45 -10.49 25.91 -23.68
N LEU A 46 -11.21 26.68 -22.87
CA LEU A 46 -12.10 26.25 -21.81
C LEU A 46 -13.14 25.26 -22.35
N ALA A 47 -13.21 24.08 -21.76
CA ALA A 47 -14.40 23.24 -21.80
C ALA A 47 -14.58 22.56 -20.44
N SER A 48 -15.59 23.02 -19.74
CA SER A 48 -16.13 22.47 -18.51
C SER A 48 -16.41 20.98 -18.64
N SER A 49 -15.66 20.16 -17.93
CA SER A 49 -16.12 18.84 -17.52
C SER A 49 -15.85 18.75 -16.04
N GLU A 50 -16.90 18.56 -15.25
CA GLU A 50 -16.85 18.28 -13.83
C GLU A 50 -16.09 16.96 -13.60
N HIS A 51 -14.76 17.05 -13.66
CA HIS A 51 -13.89 16.10 -13.03
C HIS A 51 -14.05 16.32 -11.55
N VAL A 52 -14.88 15.49 -10.93
CA VAL A 52 -14.74 15.16 -9.51
C VAL A 52 -13.35 14.59 -9.37
N ASN A 53 -12.39 15.50 -9.19
CA ASN A 53 -11.03 15.24 -8.82
C ASN A 53 -11.14 14.45 -7.52
N ALA A 54 -11.03 13.12 -7.62
CA ALA A 54 -10.56 12.29 -6.53
C ALA A 54 -9.07 12.66 -6.31
N ARG A 55 -8.83 13.91 -5.91
CA ARG A 55 -7.67 14.25 -5.12
C ARG A 55 -7.73 13.28 -3.95
N SER A 56 -6.71 12.46 -3.81
CA SER A 56 -6.27 11.96 -2.51
C SER A 56 -6.51 13.10 -1.51
N VAL A 57 -7.57 12.99 -0.70
CA VAL A 57 -7.90 14.03 0.28
C VAL A 57 -6.62 14.19 1.11
N PRO A 58 -5.96 15.35 1.07
CA PRO A 58 -4.75 15.53 1.84
C PRO A 58 -5.10 15.20 3.29
N ARG A 59 -4.38 14.24 3.89
CA ARG A 59 -4.47 13.96 5.32
C ARG A 59 -4.40 15.31 6.02
N SER A 60 -5.28 15.57 6.98
CA SER A 60 -5.06 16.69 7.89
C SER A 60 -3.77 16.36 8.63
N SER A 61 -2.65 16.92 8.16
CA SER A 61 -1.38 16.86 8.86
C SER A 61 -1.63 17.31 10.30
N PRO A 62 -0.95 16.71 11.28
CA PRO A 62 -1.06 17.22 12.63
C PRO A 62 -0.70 18.70 12.58
N SER A 63 -1.51 19.53 13.22
CA SER A 63 -1.30 20.97 13.25
C SER A 63 -1.50 21.47 14.66
N LEU A 64 -0.87 22.61 14.96
CA LEU A 64 -1.21 23.33 16.18
C LEU A 64 -2.72 23.64 16.18
N SER A 65 -3.40 23.29 17.27
CA SER A 65 -4.81 23.64 17.52
C SER A 65 -4.95 25.02 18.16
N CYS A 66 -3.85 25.61 18.60
CA CYS A 66 -3.81 26.79 19.45
C CYS A 66 -3.03 27.94 18.80
N ALA A 67 -3.11 29.13 19.39
CA ALA A 67 -2.25 30.24 18.95
C ALA A 67 -0.84 30.05 19.52
N ALA A 68 0.17 30.19 18.67
CA ALA A 68 1.57 30.26 19.08
C ALA A 68 2.09 31.69 18.88
N VAL A 69 2.79 32.22 19.87
CA VAL A 69 3.37 33.57 19.84
C VAL A 69 4.84 33.48 20.24
N PRO A 70 5.78 33.98 19.42
CA PRO A 70 7.18 34.06 19.80
C PRO A 70 7.34 35.07 20.95
N VAL A 71 8.10 34.68 21.98
CA VAL A 71 8.38 35.51 23.16
C VAL A 71 9.87 35.44 23.49
N PRO A 72 10.43 36.40 24.26
CA PRO A 72 11.81 36.29 24.72
C PRO A 72 12.05 34.95 25.43
N GLY A 73 12.99 34.16 24.92
CA GLY A 73 13.35 32.86 25.47
C GLY A 73 12.52 31.66 25.01
N GLY A 74 11.60 31.80 24.06
CA GLY A 74 10.90 30.64 23.47
C GLY A 74 9.58 30.98 22.76
N VAL A 75 8.65 30.02 22.76
CA VAL A 75 7.32 30.18 22.14
C VAL A 75 6.24 29.97 23.18
N ARG A 76 5.26 30.88 23.24
CA ARG A 76 4.09 30.76 24.09
C ARG A 76 2.92 30.19 23.32
N LEU A 77 2.33 29.11 23.83
CA LEU A 77 1.11 28.49 23.31
C LEU A 77 -0.09 28.93 24.15
N MET A 78 -1.18 29.31 23.50
CA MET A 78 -2.40 29.81 24.13
C MET A 78 -3.55 28.85 23.85
N ALA A 79 -3.92 28.05 24.85
CA ALA A 79 -5.04 27.10 24.77
C ALA A 79 -6.39 27.82 24.71
N ASP A 80 -7.40 27.15 24.15
CA ASP A 80 -8.77 27.70 24.04
C ASP A 80 -9.44 27.93 25.40
N ASP A 81 -8.99 27.22 26.44
CA ASP A 81 -9.46 27.38 27.82
C ASP A 81 -8.81 28.58 28.56
N GLY A 82 -7.93 29.31 27.87
CA GLY A 82 -7.19 30.45 28.42
C GLY A 82 -5.86 30.08 29.09
N THR A 83 -5.51 28.80 29.19
CA THR A 83 -4.24 28.35 29.74
C THR A 83 -3.07 28.68 28.79
N SER A 84 -1.94 29.13 29.35
CA SER A 84 -0.74 29.44 28.57
C SER A 84 0.42 28.52 28.93
N TYR A 85 1.12 28.02 27.91
CA TYR A 85 2.30 27.17 28.07
C TYR A 85 3.52 27.82 27.42
N LEU A 86 4.68 27.77 28.07
CA LEU A 86 5.94 28.28 27.52
C LEU A 86 6.84 27.12 27.10
N LEU A 87 7.15 27.05 25.81
CA LEU A 87 8.19 26.18 25.27
C LEU A 87 9.51 26.94 25.25
N SER A 88 10.24 26.88 26.37
CA SER A 88 11.53 27.56 26.53
C SER A 88 12.57 27.00 25.56
N GLY A 89 13.27 27.89 24.86
CA GLY A 89 14.36 27.55 23.94
C GLY A 89 13.91 27.01 22.57
N ALA A 90 12.60 26.84 22.32
CA ALA A 90 12.09 26.43 21.01
C ALA A 90 12.01 27.63 20.04
N ALA A 91 12.28 27.40 18.76
CA ALA A 91 12.00 28.37 17.71
C ALA A 91 10.52 28.32 17.30
N PHE A 92 9.99 29.44 16.81
CA PHE A 92 8.58 29.52 16.40
C PHE A 92 8.25 28.56 15.25
N GLU A 93 9.17 28.45 14.30
CA GLU A 93 9.09 27.58 13.12
C GLU A 93 9.09 26.11 13.53
N GLU A 94 9.94 25.70 14.48
CA GLU A 94 9.97 24.34 15.02
C GLU A 94 8.64 23.97 15.67
N VAL A 95 8.02 24.91 16.39
CA VAL A 95 6.71 24.70 17.02
C VAL A 95 5.60 24.67 15.98
N ARG A 96 5.58 25.62 15.04
CA ARG A 96 4.58 25.72 13.96
C ARG A 96 4.58 24.47 13.09
N ASP A 97 5.77 23.98 12.75
CA ASP A 97 5.97 22.85 11.85
C ASP A 97 6.03 21.51 12.62
N LEU A 98 5.78 21.53 13.93
CA LEU A 98 5.77 20.38 14.84
C LEU A 98 7.07 19.56 14.84
N GLN A 99 8.22 20.21 14.60
CA GLN A 99 9.56 19.61 14.66
C GLN A 99 10.10 19.59 16.10
N LEU A 100 9.29 19.13 17.05
CA LEU A 100 9.63 19.09 18.46
C LEU A 100 10.03 17.67 18.91
N PRO A 101 10.80 17.54 20.01
CA PRO A 101 11.08 16.24 20.61
C PRO A 101 9.80 15.41 20.86
N PRO A 102 9.78 14.09 20.59
CA PRO A 102 8.56 13.27 20.65
C PRO A 102 7.81 13.34 21.98
N ARG A 103 8.53 13.46 23.10
CA ARG A 103 7.93 13.61 24.43
C ARG A 103 7.13 14.90 24.57
N ILE A 104 7.63 16.01 24.00
CA ILE A 104 6.95 17.31 24.03
C ILE A 104 5.72 17.24 23.13
N LEU A 105 5.84 16.71 21.91
CA LEU A 105 4.68 16.51 21.02
C LEU A 105 3.59 15.67 21.68
N HIS A 106 3.97 14.58 22.35
CA HIS A 106 3.01 13.75 23.10
C HIS A 106 2.29 14.55 24.18
N SER A 107 3.01 15.31 25.02
CA SER A 107 2.39 16.17 26.03
C SER A 107 1.48 17.24 25.44
N LEU A 108 1.90 17.92 24.37
CA LEU A 108 1.06 18.92 23.69
C LEU A 108 -0.21 18.30 23.11
N THR A 109 -0.12 17.06 22.63
CA THR A 109 -1.26 16.31 22.11
C THR A 109 -2.24 15.91 23.22
N GLU A 110 -1.74 15.44 24.37
CA GLU A 110 -2.57 15.12 25.54
C GLU A 110 -3.26 16.37 26.12
N LEU A 111 -2.61 17.53 26.00
CA LEU A 111 -3.18 18.83 26.37
C LEU A 111 -4.15 19.40 25.30
N GLY A 112 -4.35 18.71 24.17
CA GLY A 112 -5.23 19.16 23.09
C GLY A 112 -4.68 20.32 22.24
N LEU A 113 -3.42 20.73 22.46
CA LEU A 113 -2.76 21.85 21.77
C LEU A 113 -2.31 21.49 20.35
N VAL A 114 -2.27 20.19 20.03
CA VAL A 114 -1.97 19.68 18.70
C VAL A 114 -3.13 18.79 18.25
N THR A 115 -3.68 19.09 17.08
CA THR A 115 -4.65 18.21 16.44
C THR A 115 -3.93 16.96 15.98
N ARG A 116 -4.39 15.79 16.43
CA ARG A 116 -3.88 14.53 15.91
C ARG A 116 -4.22 14.43 14.43
N ALA A 117 -3.27 13.90 13.67
CA ALA A 117 -3.57 13.48 12.31
C ALA A 117 -4.72 12.47 12.35
N THR A 118 -5.65 12.58 11.41
CA THR A 118 -6.71 11.58 11.28
C THR A 118 -6.07 10.20 11.03
N PRO A 119 -6.43 9.16 11.81
CA PRO A 119 -5.82 7.85 11.65
C PRO A 119 -6.24 7.22 10.33
N TRP A 120 -5.35 6.46 9.72
CA TRP A 120 -5.62 5.70 8.51
C TRP A 120 -6.71 4.67 8.76
N ARG A 121 -7.78 4.73 7.99
CA ARG A 121 -8.88 3.77 8.04
C ARG A 121 -8.58 2.63 7.11
N ILE A 122 -8.11 1.53 7.66
CA ILE A 122 -7.79 0.32 6.89
C ILE A 122 -8.93 -0.69 7.06
N HIS A 123 -9.42 -1.23 5.95
CA HIS A 123 -10.36 -2.35 5.97
C HIS A 123 -9.64 -3.63 5.54
N VAL A 124 -9.56 -4.62 6.42
CA VAL A 124 -8.94 -5.92 6.13
C VAL A 124 -10.04 -6.93 5.76
N LEU A 125 -9.97 -7.47 4.55
CA LEU A 125 -11.03 -8.28 3.97
C LEU A 125 -10.47 -9.56 3.34
N GLY A 126 -11.10 -10.71 3.55
CA GLY A 126 -10.71 -11.93 2.84
C GLY A 126 -11.10 -13.20 3.56
N ASP A 127 -10.71 -14.34 2.99
CA ASP A 127 -10.96 -15.70 3.49
C ASP A 127 -9.70 -16.38 4.05
N GLY A 128 -8.57 -15.64 4.07
CA GLY A 128 -7.31 -16.08 4.60
C GLY A 128 -7.29 -16.15 6.13
N PRO A 129 -6.52 -17.07 6.73
CA PRO A 129 -6.47 -17.26 8.17
C PRO A 129 -6.00 -16.01 8.93
N GLY A 130 -5.12 -15.18 8.36
CA GLY A 130 -4.50 -14.01 9.01
C GLY A 130 -5.32 -12.71 9.01
N VAL A 131 -6.59 -12.73 8.58
CA VAL A 131 -7.45 -11.53 8.51
C VAL A 131 -7.60 -10.81 9.87
N PRO A 132 -8.08 -11.47 10.95
CA PRO A 132 -8.27 -10.80 12.23
C PRO A 132 -6.95 -10.43 12.90
N GLU A 133 -5.91 -11.27 12.76
CA GLU A 133 -4.59 -11.02 13.32
C GLU A 133 -3.96 -9.77 12.70
N LEU A 134 -4.07 -9.60 11.37
CA LEU A 134 -3.55 -8.41 10.70
C LEU A 134 -4.28 -7.15 11.15
N ALA A 135 -5.62 -7.20 11.28
CA ALA A 135 -6.36 -6.05 11.79
C ALA A 135 -6.03 -5.73 13.25
N ALA A 136 -5.82 -6.74 14.09
CA ALA A 136 -5.37 -6.52 15.47
C ALA A 136 -3.97 -5.87 15.52
N ALA A 137 -3.03 -6.36 14.71
CA ALA A 137 -1.68 -5.80 14.62
C ALA A 137 -1.64 -4.39 14.01
N LEU A 138 -2.60 -4.04 13.17
CA LEU A 138 -2.77 -2.67 12.67
C LEU A 138 -3.38 -1.76 13.74
N ASN A 139 -4.38 -2.23 14.50
CA ASN A 139 -4.99 -1.45 15.58
C ASN A 139 -4.05 -1.22 16.78
N SER A 140 -2.94 -1.96 16.89
CA SER A 140 -1.89 -1.63 17.87
C SER A 140 -0.99 -0.47 17.44
N MET A 141 -1.24 0.13 16.27
CA MET A 141 -0.54 1.32 15.78
C MET A 141 -1.43 2.55 16.00
N ASP A 142 -0.90 3.57 16.67
CA ASP A 142 -1.65 4.78 17.04
C ASP A 142 -2.24 5.52 15.83
N GLU A 143 -1.64 5.34 14.65
CA GLU A 143 -2.01 6.02 13.42
C GLU A 143 -3.03 5.27 12.57
N VAL A 144 -3.53 4.11 13.02
CA VAL A 144 -4.37 3.23 12.20
C VAL A 144 -5.63 2.81 12.96
N THR A 145 -6.77 2.95 12.29
CA THR A 145 -8.02 2.30 12.69
C THR A 145 -8.32 1.20 11.68
N ALA A 146 -8.12 -0.05 12.09
CA ALA A 146 -8.36 -1.22 11.25
C ALA A 146 -9.67 -1.91 11.60
N THR A 147 -10.48 -2.19 10.59
CA THR A 147 -11.67 -3.04 10.71
C THR A 147 -11.45 -4.31 9.92
N CYS A 148 -11.89 -5.47 10.42
CA CYS A 148 -11.77 -6.72 9.68
C CYS A 148 -13.13 -7.32 9.33
N ARG A 149 -13.16 -8.06 8.22
CA ARG A 149 -14.30 -8.89 7.84
C ARG A 149 -13.79 -10.15 7.14
N ARG A 150 -14.14 -11.31 7.70
CA ARG A 150 -13.91 -12.59 7.02
C ARG A 150 -15.01 -12.86 6.01
N HIS A 151 -14.64 -13.32 4.82
CA HIS A 151 -15.56 -13.80 3.80
C HIS A 151 -15.91 -15.27 4.06
N ASP A 152 -16.75 -15.48 5.06
CA ASP A 152 -17.25 -16.81 5.41
C ASP A 152 -18.66 -16.97 4.84
N VAL A 153 -18.74 -17.33 3.56
CA VAL A 153 -19.86 -18.02 2.87
C VAL A 153 -21.27 -17.36 2.80
N LEU A 154 -21.62 -16.30 3.54
CA LEU A 154 -23.02 -15.82 3.58
C LEU A 154 -23.30 -14.45 2.94
N GLU A 155 -22.27 -13.65 2.63
CA GLU A 155 -22.48 -12.31 2.05
C GLU A 155 -21.61 -12.10 0.81
N SER A 156 -22.25 -11.73 -0.31
CA SER A 156 -21.55 -11.45 -1.56
C SER A 156 -20.51 -10.33 -1.34
N PRO A 157 -19.27 -10.51 -1.84
CA PRO A 157 -18.24 -9.47 -1.93
C PRO A 157 -18.76 -8.10 -2.42
N THR A 158 -19.68 -8.13 -3.38
CA THR A 158 -20.36 -6.96 -3.95
C THR A 158 -21.15 -6.19 -2.91
N THR A 159 -21.92 -6.90 -2.08
CA THR A 159 -22.73 -6.30 -1.01
C THR A 159 -21.86 -5.65 0.06
N THR A 160 -20.74 -6.29 0.42
CA THR A 160 -19.77 -5.74 1.38
C THR A 160 -19.16 -4.43 0.87
N LEU A 161 -18.68 -4.41 -0.37
CA LEU A 161 -18.06 -3.21 -0.95
C LEU A 161 -19.07 -2.09 -1.23
N HIS A 162 -20.32 -2.43 -1.56
CA HIS A 162 -21.40 -1.45 -1.67
C HIS A 162 -21.66 -0.76 -0.32
N ARG A 163 -21.75 -1.50 0.79
CA ARG A 163 -21.93 -0.92 2.13
C ARG A 163 -20.78 0.00 2.56
N LEU A 164 -19.54 -0.37 2.22
CA LEU A 164 -18.35 0.44 2.52
C LEU A 164 -18.34 1.78 1.79
N ARG A 165 -18.99 1.86 0.62
CA ARG A 165 -19.10 3.11 -0.16
C ARG A 165 -20.23 4.03 0.33
N HIS A 166 -21.35 3.47 0.77
CA HIS A 166 -22.57 4.24 1.10
C HIS A 166 -22.63 4.74 2.53
N ARG A 167 -21.83 4.19 3.44
CA ARG A 167 -21.55 4.85 4.70
C ARG A 167 -20.48 5.91 4.43
N SER A 168 -20.57 7.08 5.05
CA SER A 168 -19.60 8.21 5.00
C SER A 168 -18.19 7.86 5.54
N ARG A 169 -17.75 6.62 5.37
CA ARG A 169 -16.56 5.97 5.92
C ARG A 169 -15.92 5.06 4.86
N THR A 170 -15.69 5.59 3.65
CA THR A 170 -14.86 4.91 2.66
C THR A 170 -13.47 4.69 3.28
N PRO A 171 -12.93 3.45 3.28
CA PRO A 171 -11.61 3.22 3.84
C PRO A 171 -10.55 3.90 2.99
N ASP A 172 -9.48 4.36 3.63
CA ASP A 172 -8.32 4.94 2.95
C ASP A 172 -7.53 3.84 2.23
N LEU A 173 -7.58 2.60 2.75
CA LEU A 173 -7.04 1.42 2.10
C LEU A 173 -7.88 0.17 2.41
N LEU A 174 -8.19 -0.61 1.38
CA LEU A 174 -8.66 -1.98 1.51
C LEU A 174 -7.47 -2.95 1.40
N VAL A 175 -7.26 -3.78 2.41
CA VAL A 175 -6.26 -4.85 2.38
C VAL A 175 -6.96 -6.18 2.18
N VAL A 176 -6.74 -6.81 1.03
CA VAL A 176 -7.30 -8.12 0.70
C VAL A 176 -6.36 -9.21 1.16
N VAL A 177 -6.82 -10.08 2.06
CA VAL A 177 -6.06 -11.21 2.61
C VAL A 177 -6.67 -12.53 2.15
N PRO A 178 -6.26 -13.04 0.97
CA PRO A 178 -6.85 -14.26 0.42
C PRO A 178 -6.27 -15.52 1.06
N ARG A 179 -7.00 -16.63 0.97
CA ARG A 179 -6.52 -17.97 1.33
C ARG A 179 -5.41 -18.47 0.41
N ASP A 180 -5.50 -18.19 -0.89
CA ASP A 180 -4.49 -18.57 -1.87
C ASP A 180 -3.91 -17.31 -2.50
N LEU A 181 -2.63 -17.32 -2.89
CA LEU A 181 -1.89 -16.11 -3.33
C LEU A 181 -2.57 -15.38 -4.51
N LEU A 182 -3.34 -16.10 -5.32
CA LEU A 182 -4.08 -15.56 -6.46
C LEU A 182 -5.57 -15.30 -6.19
N GLY A 183 -6.09 -15.64 -5.00
CA GLY A 183 -7.52 -15.65 -4.68
C GLY A 183 -8.16 -14.27 -4.50
N GLY A 184 -7.38 -13.22 -4.23
CA GLY A 184 -7.88 -11.88 -3.95
C GLY A 184 -8.33 -11.07 -5.17
N ARG A 185 -8.12 -11.58 -6.40
CA ARG A 185 -8.26 -10.79 -7.65
C ARG A 185 -9.67 -10.25 -7.88
N GLY A 186 -10.70 -11.06 -7.60
CA GLY A 186 -12.10 -10.62 -7.76
C GLY A 186 -12.42 -9.44 -6.87
N LEU A 187 -11.98 -9.49 -5.61
CA LEU A 187 -12.12 -8.39 -4.65
C LEU A 187 -11.35 -7.14 -5.07
N VAL A 188 -10.10 -7.30 -5.53
CA VAL A 188 -9.30 -6.17 -6.05
C VAL A 188 -9.97 -5.50 -7.24
N GLN A 189 -10.52 -6.29 -8.18
CA GLN A 189 -11.24 -5.74 -9.33
C GLN A 189 -12.51 -5.01 -8.90
N LEU A 190 -13.25 -5.57 -7.95
CA LEU A 190 -14.48 -4.98 -7.44
C LEU A 190 -14.19 -3.68 -6.67
N ALA A 191 -13.24 -3.68 -5.73
CA ALA A 191 -12.84 -2.50 -4.98
C ALA A 191 -12.38 -1.35 -5.90
N ARG A 192 -11.69 -1.69 -6.99
CA ARG A 192 -11.32 -0.74 -8.03
C ARG A 192 -12.53 -0.12 -8.74
N ARG A 193 -13.58 -0.90 -9.07
CA ARG A 193 -14.84 -0.35 -9.63
C ARG A 193 -15.49 0.65 -8.66
N HIS A 194 -15.31 0.45 -7.36
CA HIS A 194 -15.77 1.35 -6.30
C HIS A 194 -14.80 2.49 -5.98
N ARG A 195 -13.70 2.62 -6.74
CA ARG A 195 -12.63 3.61 -6.54
C ARG A 195 -11.95 3.56 -5.17
N ILE A 196 -11.84 2.37 -4.57
CA ILE A 196 -11.18 2.19 -3.27
C ILE A 196 -9.73 1.72 -3.50
N PRO A 197 -8.72 2.44 -2.97
CA PRO A 197 -7.34 1.96 -2.97
C PRO A 197 -7.23 0.57 -2.35
N THR A 198 -6.53 -0.36 -3.00
CA THR A 198 -6.53 -1.76 -2.56
C THR A 198 -5.15 -2.40 -2.65
N ALA A 199 -4.67 -3.06 -1.60
CA ALA A 199 -3.48 -3.89 -1.63
C ALA A 199 -3.84 -5.37 -1.35
N VAL A 200 -3.10 -6.30 -1.92
CA VAL A 200 -3.22 -7.73 -1.57
C VAL A 200 -2.13 -8.07 -0.57
N ALA A 201 -2.50 -8.54 0.61
CA ALA A 201 -1.57 -9.04 1.60
C ALA A 201 -1.72 -10.55 1.74
N TRP A 202 -0.64 -11.29 1.59
CA TRP A 202 -0.63 -12.74 1.78
C TRP A 202 0.32 -13.09 2.93
N LEU A 203 -0.11 -14.04 3.75
CA LEU A 203 0.55 -14.40 5.00
C LEU A 203 0.84 -15.90 5.04
N GLY A 204 2.10 -16.24 5.25
CA GLY A 204 2.54 -17.59 5.58
C GLY A 204 3.23 -17.59 6.96
N ARG A 205 3.51 -18.79 7.47
CA ARG A 205 3.98 -18.98 8.86
C ARG A 205 5.22 -18.16 9.20
N SER A 206 6.12 -17.95 8.23
CA SER A 206 7.38 -17.22 8.42
C SER A 206 7.72 -16.34 7.21
N MET A 207 6.67 -15.90 6.52
CA MET A 207 6.77 -15.14 5.28
C MET A 207 5.54 -14.28 5.10
N ALA A 208 5.74 -13.08 4.57
CA ALA A 208 4.67 -12.16 4.25
C ALA A 208 4.91 -11.57 2.87
N PHE A 209 3.82 -11.26 2.19
CA PHE A 209 3.84 -10.64 0.88
C PHE A 209 2.78 -9.55 0.83
N LEU A 210 3.13 -8.45 0.17
CA LEU A 210 2.24 -7.34 -0.05
C LEU A 210 2.35 -6.91 -1.53
N GLY A 211 1.32 -7.24 -2.31
CA GLY A 211 1.18 -6.84 -3.71
C GLY A 211 1.02 -5.33 -3.85
N PRO A 212 1.11 -4.77 -5.06
CA PRO A 212 1.00 -3.33 -5.25
C PRO A 212 -0.28 -2.76 -4.65
N THR A 213 -0.15 -1.58 -4.06
CA THR A 213 -1.31 -0.75 -3.75
C THR A 213 -1.90 -0.30 -5.08
N ASN A 214 -3.07 -0.85 -5.40
CA ASN A 214 -3.83 -0.55 -6.61
C ASN A 214 -4.62 0.73 -6.37
N GLU A 215 -4.20 1.83 -6.99
CA GLU A 215 -5.08 2.99 -7.15
C GLU A 215 -5.98 2.80 -8.38
N PRO A 216 -7.23 3.29 -8.36
CA PRO A 216 -8.09 3.28 -9.54
C PRO A 216 -7.47 4.03 -10.73
N HIS A 217 -6.73 5.11 -10.44
CA HIS A 217 -6.24 6.09 -11.42
C HIS A 217 -4.75 5.96 -11.75
N ARG A 218 -3.96 5.20 -10.99
CA ARG A 218 -2.54 4.98 -11.28
C ARG A 218 -2.30 3.68 -12.07
N PRO A 219 -1.27 3.64 -12.94
CA PRO A 219 -0.82 2.39 -13.55
C PRO A 219 -0.19 1.44 -12.49
N ARG A 220 0.23 0.23 -12.91
CA ARG A 220 0.92 -0.79 -12.07
C ARG A 220 0.03 -1.54 -11.06
N CYS A 221 -0.97 -2.27 -11.59
CA CYS A 221 -1.91 -3.04 -10.78
C CYS A 221 -1.45 -4.48 -10.44
N GLN A 222 -2.20 -5.18 -9.59
CA GLN A 222 -1.98 -6.59 -9.23
C GLN A 222 -1.88 -7.50 -10.46
N ARG A 223 -2.67 -7.24 -11.52
CA ARG A 223 -2.56 -8.01 -12.77
C ARG A 223 -1.23 -7.76 -13.49
N CYS A 224 -0.70 -6.54 -13.47
CA CYS A 224 0.63 -6.26 -14.01
C CYS A 224 1.70 -7.05 -13.26
N LEU A 225 1.59 -7.09 -11.93
CA LEU A 225 2.48 -7.91 -11.11
C LEU A 225 2.37 -9.38 -11.53
N ASP A 226 1.18 -9.98 -11.44
CA ASP A 226 0.97 -11.40 -11.74
C ASP A 226 1.49 -11.82 -13.12
N LEU A 227 1.31 -10.96 -14.14
CA LEU A 227 1.81 -11.20 -15.49
C LEU A 227 3.34 -11.09 -15.57
N ALA A 228 3.93 -10.10 -14.89
CA ALA A 228 5.38 -10.00 -14.78
C ALA A 228 5.98 -11.24 -14.09
N LEU A 229 5.26 -11.83 -13.13
CA LEU A 229 5.68 -13.04 -12.43
C LEU A 229 5.62 -14.26 -13.33
N ALA A 230 4.50 -14.43 -14.01
CA ALA A 230 4.31 -15.52 -14.98
C ALA A 230 5.29 -15.45 -16.15
N ARG A 231 5.67 -14.24 -16.59
CA ARG A 231 6.68 -14.06 -17.64
C ARG A 231 8.08 -14.45 -17.18
N ARG A 232 8.40 -14.19 -15.91
CA ARG A 232 9.71 -14.50 -15.35
C ARG A 232 9.86 -15.98 -14.99
N ASP A 233 8.77 -16.59 -14.55
CA ASP A 233 8.73 -18.00 -14.18
C ASP A 233 7.44 -18.65 -14.68
N LEU A 234 7.59 -19.56 -15.64
CA LEU A 234 6.48 -20.29 -16.24
C LEU A 234 5.77 -21.20 -15.22
N SER A 235 6.45 -21.60 -14.14
CA SER A 235 5.87 -22.38 -13.05
C SER A 235 5.14 -21.52 -12.01
N TRP A 236 5.25 -20.19 -12.08
CA TRP A 236 4.67 -19.26 -11.11
C TRP A 236 3.20 -19.54 -10.82
N ALA A 237 2.38 -19.71 -11.88
CA ALA A 237 0.95 -19.92 -11.71
C ALA A 237 0.65 -21.21 -10.93
N GLN A 238 1.43 -22.27 -11.16
CA GLN A 238 1.31 -23.53 -10.44
C GLN A 238 1.82 -23.41 -9.00
N CYS A 239 2.92 -22.70 -8.78
CA CYS A 239 3.43 -22.45 -7.43
C CYS A 239 2.47 -21.59 -6.60
N ALA A 240 1.95 -20.51 -7.17
CA ALA A 240 1.06 -19.57 -6.50
C ALA A 240 -0.29 -20.19 -6.11
N THR A 241 -0.80 -21.17 -6.88
CA THR A 241 -2.01 -21.93 -6.51
C THR A 241 -1.75 -22.95 -5.40
N MET A 242 -0.52 -23.46 -5.27
CA MET A 242 -0.13 -24.35 -4.17
C MET A 242 0.19 -23.59 -2.87
N LEU A 243 0.47 -22.28 -2.94
CA LEU A 243 0.76 -21.44 -1.78
C LEU A 243 -0.52 -21.02 -1.06
N ARG A 244 -0.85 -21.77 -0.02
CA ARG A 244 -1.94 -21.45 0.91
C ARG A 244 -1.43 -20.56 2.04
N SER A 245 -2.19 -19.52 2.32
CA SER A 245 -2.03 -18.70 3.51
C SER A 245 -2.14 -19.56 4.75
N THR A 246 -1.29 -19.27 5.73
CA THR A 246 -1.32 -19.90 7.04
C THR A 246 -1.39 -18.82 8.11
N PRO A 247 -1.78 -19.14 9.36
CA PRO A 247 -1.54 -18.24 10.47
C PRO A 247 -0.06 -17.80 10.47
N ALA A 248 0.16 -16.49 10.51
CA ALA A 248 1.49 -15.89 10.49
C ALA A 248 2.10 -15.91 11.90
N ASP A 249 3.42 -16.03 11.98
CA ASP A 249 4.13 -15.72 13.22
C ASP A 249 4.17 -14.20 13.47
N ALA A 250 4.38 -13.80 14.73
CA ALA A 250 4.42 -12.38 15.11
C ALA A 250 5.43 -11.55 14.28
N PRO A 251 6.62 -12.06 13.93
CA PRO A 251 7.54 -11.34 13.04
C PRO A 251 6.98 -11.06 11.65
N ALA A 252 6.38 -12.05 10.97
CA ALA A 252 5.80 -11.84 9.65
C ALA A 252 4.64 -10.82 9.69
N LEU A 253 3.81 -10.91 10.73
CA LEU A 253 2.68 -10.00 10.93
C LEU A 253 3.14 -8.57 11.20
N GLY A 254 4.10 -8.38 12.12
CA GLY A 254 4.65 -7.06 12.43
C GLY A 254 5.33 -6.41 11.23
N ALA A 255 6.13 -7.18 10.47
CA ALA A 255 6.78 -6.69 9.26
C ALA A 255 5.76 -6.25 8.20
N LEU A 256 4.68 -7.03 8.00
CA LEU A 256 3.62 -6.69 7.06
C LEU A 256 2.87 -5.41 7.48
N SER A 257 2.52 -5.27 8.75
CA SER A 257 1.82 -4.08 9.26
C SER A 257 2.68 -2.82 9.08
N LEU A 258 3.99 -2.90 9.38
CA LEU A 258 4.92 -1.79 9.14
C LEU A 258 5.10 -1.47 7.65
N ALA A 259 5.10 -2.48 6.78
CA ALA A 259 5.15 -2.27 5.34
C ALA A 259 3.90 -1.58 4.79
N LEU A 260 2.72 -1.92 5.33
CA LEU A 260 1.46 -1.25 4.99
C LEU A 260 1.48 0.22 5.42
N LEU A 261 1.91 0.51 6.65
CA LEU A 261 1.99 1.89 7.15
C LEU A 261 2.96 2.74 6.33
N ARG A 262 4.19 2.24 6.09
CA ARG A 262 5.18 2.92 5.24
C ARG A 262 4.65 3.26 3.86
N ARG A 263 3.82 2.39 3.26
CA ARG A 263 3.22 2.67 1.95
C ARG A 263 2.19 3.78 1.96
N LEU A 264 1.42 3.87 3.03
CA LEU A 264 0.44 4.94 3.18
C LEU A 264 1.13 6.29 3.36
N GLU A 265 2.28 6.32 4.03
CA GLU A 265 3.06 7.54 4.28
C GLU A 265 3.90 7.99 3.09
N GLN A 266 4.57 7.06 2.40
CA GLN A 266 5.62 7.39 1.43
C GLN A 266 5.14 7.50 -0.02
N ASP A 267 3.83 7.38 -0.27
CA ASP A 267 3.25 7.35 -1.62
C ASP A 267 3.96 6.37 -2.59
N THR A 268 4.42 5.21 -2.09
CA THR A 268 5.13 4.19 -2.88
C THR A 268 4.17 3.25 -3.63
N TRP A 269 3.20 3.82 -4.35
CA TRP A 269 2.15 3.06 -5.04
C TRP A 269 2.74 2.32 -6.25
N GLY A 270 2.14 1.17 -6.59
CA GLY A 270 2.67 0.31 -7.65
C GLY A 270 3.99 -0.39 -7.30
N THR A 271 4.41 -0.40 -6.03
CA THR A 271 5.52 -1.22 -5.53
C THR A 271 5.02 -2.50 -4.88
N TRP A 272 5.77 -3.59 -4.99
CA TRP A 272 5.54 -4.83 -4.25
C TRP A 272 6.53 -4.96 -3.09
N TRP A 273 6.19 -5.79 -2.13
CA TRP A 273 7.00 -6.02 -0.94
C TRP A 273 6.86 -7.47 -0.47
N SER A 274 7.94 -8.02 0.08
CA SER A 274 7.96 -9.34 0.69
C SER A 274 8.91 -9.39 1.87
N TRP A 275 8.62 -10.28 2.81
CA TRP A 275 9.44 -10.53 3.97
C TRP A 275 9.55 -12.02 4.25
N SER A 276 10.71 -12.43 4.74
CA SER A 276 10.96 -13.74 5.31
C SER A 276 12.03 -13.61 6.40
N ARG A 277 12.33 -14.72 7.10
CA ARG A 277 13.47 -14.78 8.04
C ARG A 277 14.84 -14.45 7.41
N ARG A 278 14.94 -14.49 6.08
CA ARG A 278 16.18 -14.12 5.35
C ARG A 278 16.27 -12.63 5.01
N GLY A 279 15.23 -11.85 5.32
CA GLY A 279 15.20 -10.41 5.08
C GLY A 279 13.99 -9.93 4.28
N GLU A 280 13.97 -8.62 4.08
CA GLU A 280 12.95 -7.85 3.37
C GLU A 280 13.38 -7.61 1.91
N ARG A 281 12.42 -7.61 0.98
CA ARG A 281 12.62 -7.23 -0.43
C ARG A 281 11.44 -6.43 -0.96
N SER A 282 11.72 -5.47 -1.84
CA SER A 282 10.70 -4.67 -2.50
C SER A 282 11.15 -4.27 -3.90
N GLY A 283 10.22 -3.77 -4.70
CA GLY A 283 10.52 -3.22 -6.02
C GLY A 283 9.30 -2.65 -6.73
N THR A 284 9.52 -1.98 -7.84
CA THR A 284 8.45 -1.40 -8.66
C THR A 284 7.86 -2.45 -9.59
N VAL A 285 6.54 -2.45 -9.74
CA VAL A 285 5.83 -3.32 -10.68
C VAL A 285 5.86 -2.69 -12.08
N PRO A 286 6.38 -3.38 -13.11
CA PRO A 286 6.35 -2.86 -14.48
C PRO A 286 4.92 -2.86 -15.03
N VAL A 287 4.59 -1.89 -15.89
CA VAL A 287 3.32 -1.91 -16.63
C VAL A 287 3.41 -2.99 -17.71
N HIS A 288 2.62 -4.05 -17.57
CA HIS A 288 2.68 -5.16 -18.50
C HIS A 288 1.94 -4.84 -19.81
N PRO A 289 2.48 -5.19 -21.01
CA PRO A 289 1.83 -4.95 -22.31
C PRO A 289 0.42 -5.56 -22.40
N LEU A 290 0.25 -6.78 -21.90
CA LEU A 290 -1.06 -7.47 -21.85
C LEU A 290 -2.02 -6.93 -20.78
N CYS A 291 -1.67 -5.85 -20.07
CA CYS A 291 -2.56 -5.18 -19.14
C CYS A 291 -3.14 -3.93 -19.80
N HIS A 292 -4.13 -4.12 -20.70
CA HIS A 292 -4.80 -3.03 -21.43
C HIS A 292 -5.19 -1.85 -20.53
N ARG A 293 -5.63 -2.15 -19.31
CA ARG A 293 -5.95 -1.16 -18.28
C ARG A 293 -4.77 -0.24 -17.96
N CYS A 294 -3.65 -0.80 -17.52
CA CYS A 294 -2.53 0.02 -17.09
C CYS A 294 -1.81 0.64 -18.29
N GLN A 295 -1.89 0.01 -19.47
CA GLN A 295 -1.48 0.62 -20.73
C GLN A 295 -2.28 1.90 -21.01
N ALA A 296 -3.61 1.85 -20.94
CA ALA A 296 -4.46 3.03 -21.15
C ALA A 296 -4.18 4.16 -20.14
N LEU A 297 -3.92 3.82 -18.87
CA LEU A 297 -3.56 4.82 -17.85
C LEU A 297 -2.16 5.41 -18.09
N SER A 298 -1.20 4.60 -18.53
CA SER A 298 0.16 5.09 -18.84
C SER A 298 0.18 5.96 -20.09
N ALA A 299 -0.67 5.67 -21.07
CA ALA A 299 -0.89 6.50 -22.26
C ALA A 299 -1.68 7.79 -21.95
N GLY A 300 -2.41 7.83 -20.83
CA GLY A 300 -3.06 9.05 -20.33
C GLY A 300 -2.11 10.00 -19.57
N GLU A 301 -1.03 9.46 -18.99
CA GLU A 301 0.05 10.25 -18.35
C GLU A 301 1.00 10.89 -19.38
N HIS A 302 1.08 10.30 -20.57
CA HIS A 302 1.80 10.82 -21.74
C HIS A 302 0.80 10.97 -22.88
N GLY A 303 0.06 12.08 -22.93
CA GLY A 303 -1.07 12.23 -23.85
C GLY A 303 -0.75 11.90 -25.30
N GLU A 304 -1.02 10.65 -25.70
CA GLU A 304 -1.41 10.19 -27.03
C GLU A 304 -1.98 8.76 -26.91
N PRO A 305 -3.19 8.48 -27.44
CA PRO A 305 -3.73 7.14 -27.48
C PRO A 305 -3.07 6.34 -28.61
N LEU A 306 -2.33 5.28 -28.27
CA LEU A 306 -2.01 4.20 -29.22
C LEU A 306 -3.28 3.39 -29.52
N LEU A 307 -4.16 3.96 -30.34
CA LEU A 307 -5.00 3.18 -31.23
C LEU A 307 -4.08 2.71 -32.35
N HIS A 308 -3.61 1.47 -32.34
CA HIS A 308 -3.37 0.65 -33.53
C HIS A 308 -3.13 -0.81 -33.12
N ALA A 309 -3.59 -1.72 -34.00
CA ALA A 309 -3.47 -3.18 -33.96
C ALA A 309 -4.54 -3.98 -33.17
N MET A 310 -5.81 -3.85 -33.58
CA MET A 310 -6.65 -5.03 -33.82
C MET A 310 -7.08 -5.02 -35.29
N ALA A 311 -6.18 -5.43 -36.18
CA ALA A 311 -6.47 -5.82 -37.56
C ALA A 311 -5.25 -6.57 -38.14
N ALA A 312 -5.14 -7.86 -37.81
CA ALA A 312 -4.54 -8.93 -38.61
C ALA A 312 -4.83 -10.26 -37.91
#